data_AF-A0A7J9T9N4-F1
#
_entry.id   AF-A0A7J9T9N4-F1
#
_cell.length_a   1.000
_cell.length_b   1.000
_cell.length_c   1.000
_cell.angle_alpha   90.00
_cell.angle_beta   90.00
_cell.angle_gamma   90.00
#
_symmetry.space_group_name_H-M   'P 1'
#
loop_
_entity.id
_entity.type
_entity.pdbx_description
1 polymer ?
#
loop_
_entity_poly.entity_id
_entity_poly.type
_entity_poly.pdbx_seq_one_letter_code
_entity_poly.pdbx_strand_id
1 'polypeptide(L)' 'MQDKKGNKIQIGDRVKVLWAVDKREYEGKVINIKENIALLSAKDFFVYIHRPERLLKIAGQ' A
#
# COMPACT_ATOMS: atom_id res chain seq x y z
N MET A 1 9.37 5.27 2.64
CA MET A 1 8.93 4.52 1.45
C MET A 1 8.27 5.46 0.45
N GLN A 2 8.37 5.20 -0.85
CA GLN A 2 7.71 5.97 -1.91
C GLN A 2 6.94 5.05 -2.86
N ASP A 3 5.85 5.55 -3.45
CA ASP A 3 5.10 4.85 -4.48
C ASP A 3 5.75 4.99 -5.87
N LYS A 4 5.19 4.34 -6.90
CA LYS A 4 5.72 4.42 -8.28
C LYS A 4 5.69 5.82 -8.91
N LYS A 5 4.96 6.76 -8.33
CA LYS A 5 4.86 8.16 -8.78
C LYS A 5 5.79 9.08 -7.96
N GLY A 6 6.61 8.51 -7.06
CA GLY A 6 7.48 9.27 -6.16
C GLY A 6 6.75 9.85 -4.95
N ASN A 7 5.46 9.54 -4.75
CA ASN A 7 4.73 10.03 -3.58
C ASN A 7 5.23 9.33 -2.32
N LYS A 8 5.52 10.12 -1.28
CA LYS A 8 5.88 9.57 0.02
C LYS A 8 4.69 8.81 0.63
N ILE A 9 4.92 7.53 0.98
CA ILE A 9 3.98 6.71 1.73
C ILE A 9 4.34 6.73 3.22
N GLN A 10 3.34 6.96 4.05
CA GLN A 10 3.45 7.04 5.50
C GLN A 10 2.34 6.22 6.17
N ILE A 11 2.54 5.89 7.46
CA ILE A 11 1.49 5.27 8.28
C ILE A 11 0.28 6.20 8.30
N GLY A 12 -0.90 5.63 8.11
CA GLY A 12 -2.16 6.37 8.02
C GLY A 12 -2.65 6.59 6.60
N ASP A 13 -1.76 6.57 5.60
CA ASP A 13 -2.13 6.77 4.20
C ASP A 13 -3.09 5.68 3.70
N ARG A 14 -4.06 6.08 2.88
CA ARG A 14 -4.83 5.17 2.04
C ARG A 14 -4.05 4.87 0.77
N VAL A 15 -3.97 3.59 0.42
CA VAL A 15 -3.25 3.11 -0.76
C VAL A 15 -4.10 2.08 -1.50
N LYS A 16 -3.93 2.02 -2.82
CA LYS A 16 -4.29 0.85 -3.61
C LYS A 16 -3.07 -0.02 -3.80
N VAL A 17 -3.27 -1.33 -3.74
CA VAL A 17 -2.27 -2.32 -4.13
C VAL A 17 -2.79 -3.17 -5.27
N LEU A 18 -1.99 -3.32 -6.32
CA LEU A 18 -2.27 -4.29 -7.37
C LEU A 18 -1.78 -5.67 -6.91
N TRP A 19 -2.71 -6.60 -6.76
CA TRP A 19 -2.39 -7.97 -6.38
C TRP A 19 -2.01 -8.79 -7.61
N ALA A 20 -0.79 -9.32 -7.63
CA ALA A 20 -0.25 -9.96 -8.83
C ALA A 20 -0.92 -11.30 -9.15
N VAL A 21 -1.48 -11.98 -8.15
CA VAL A 21 -2.04 -13.33 -8.29
C VAL A 21 -3.33 -13.30 -9.12
N ASP A 22 -4.21 -12.34 -8.85
CA ASP A 22 -5.53 -12.24 -9.49
C ASP A 22 -5.71 -10.97 -10.34
N LYS A 23 -4.66 -10.13 -10.42
CA LYS A 23 -4.64 -8.86 -11.14
C LYS A 23 -5.71 -7.87 -10.68
N ARG A 24 -6.18 -7.97 -9.43
CA ARG A 24 -7.17 -7.07 -8.83
C ARG A 24 -6.51 -5.99 -7.97
N GLU A 25 -7.17 -4.85 -7.88
CA GLU A 25 -6.76 -3.78 -6.97
C GLU A 25 -7.49 -3.91 -5.64
N TYR A 26 -6.73 -3.79 -4.55
CA TYR A 26 -7.26 -3.75 -3.20
C TYR A 26 -6.91 -2.42 -2.55
N GLU A 27 -7.90 -1.78 -1.94
CA GLU A 27 -7.68 -0.58 -1.13
C GLU A 27 -7.40 -0.97 0.32
N GLY A 28 -6.44 -0.28 0.93
CA GLY A 28 -6.12 -0.46 2.33
C GLY A 28 -5.48 0.75 2.96
N LYS A 29 -5.36 0.71 4.28
CA LYS A 29 -4.66 1.72 5.07
C LYS A 29 -3.29 1.19 5.49
N VAL A 30 -2.26 2.02 5.37
CA VAL A 30 -0.93 1.70 5.89
C VAL A 30 -0.99 1.75 7.41
N ILE A 31 -0.76 0.62 8.08
CA ILE A 31 -0.80 0.54 9.55
C ILE A 31 0.60 0.39 10.17
N ASN A 32 1.58 -0.06 9.39
CA ASN A 32 2.97 -0.11 9.82
C ASN A 32 3.93 0.00 8.63
N ILE A 33 5.12 0.53 8.86
CA ILE A 33 6.23 0.54 7.91
C ILE A 33 7.50 0.13 8.67
N LYS A 34 8.13 -0.97 8.24
CA LYS A 34 9.43 -1.40 8.74
C LYS A 34 10.38 -1.49 7.54
N GLU A 35 11.41 -0.63 7.53
CA GLU A 35 12.33 -0.48 6.40
C GLU A 35 11.57 -0.20 5.08
N ASN A 36 11.58 -1.15 4.14
CA ASN A 36 10.88 -1.09 2.85
C ASN A 36 9.63 -2.00 2.79
N ILE A 37 9.18 -2.49 3.95
CA ILE A 37 7.99 -3.33 4.06
C ILE A 37 6.87 -2.51 4.69
N ALA A 38 5.73 -2.41 3.99
CA ALA A 38 4.52 -1.84 4.54
C ALA A 38 3.49 -2.91 4.87
N LEU A 39 2.87 -2.81 6.05
CA LEU A 39 1.71 -3.59 6.42
C LEU A 39 0.45 -2.78 6.11
N LEU A 40 -0.42 -3.37 5.29
CA LEU A 40 -1.70 -2.79 4.91
C LEU A 40 -2.83 -3.54 5.59
N SER A 41 -3.81 -2.79 6.09
CA SER A 41 -5.13 -3.31 6.43
C SER A 41 -6.03 -3.17 5.21
N ALA A 42 -6.34 -4.28 4.52
CA ALA A 42 -7.12 -4.31 3.30
C ALA A 42 -8.41 -5.12 3.52
N LYS A 43 -9.55 -4.43 3.63
CA LYS A 43 -10.89 -5.00 3.86
C LYS A 43 -10.92 -6.09 4.95
N ASP A 44 -10.79 -7.36 4.56
CA ASP A 44 -10.93 -8.54 5.44
C ASP A 44 -9.58 -9.21 5.80
N PHE A 45 -8.44 -8.65 5.36
CA PHE A 45 -7.12 -9.26 5.58
C PHE A 45 -6.00 -8.23 5.72
N PHE A 46 -4.86 -8.68 6.26
CA PHE A 46 -3.63 -7.89 6.36
C PHE A 46 -2.62 -8.34 5.31
N VAL A 47 -1.90 -7.38 4.73
CA VAL A 47 -0.93 -7.65 3.66
C VAL A 47 0.40 -7.00 3.94
N TYR A 48 1.47 -7.79 3.87
CA TYR A 48 2.84 -7.27 3.83
C TYR A 48 3.25 -6.99 2.40
N ILE A 49 3.65 -5.75 2.12
CA ILE A 49 4.12 -5.31 0.82
C ILE A 49 5.59 -4.93 0.92
N HIS A 50 6.44 -5.73 0.31
CA HIS A 50 7.89 -5.52 0.23
C HIS A 50 8.34 -4.87 -1.09
N ARG A 51 7.38 -4.50 -1.95
CA ARG A 51 7.59 -3.86 -3.27
C ARG A 51 6.77 -2.57 -3.35
N PRO A 52 7.34 -1.43 -2.91
CA PRO A 52 6.64 -0.15 -2.85
C PRO A 52 6.05 0.31 -4.19
N GLU A 53 6.64 -0.09 -5.31
CA GLU A 53 6.21 0.25 -6.67
C GLU A 53 4.83 -0.31 -7.03
N ARG A 54 4.33 -1.30 -6.27
CA ARG A 54 2.97 -1.84 -6.41
C ARG A 54 1.92 -1.04 -5.66
N LEU A 55 2.36 -0.11 -4.82
CA LEU A 55 1.49 0.78 -4.07
C LEU A 55 1.18 2.01 -4.92
N LEU A 56 -0.02 2.53 -4.70
CA LEU A 56 -0.50 3.76 -5.29
C LEU A 56 -1.18 4.55 -4.18
N LYS A 57 -0.57 5.68 -3.77
CA LYS A 57 -1.18 6.54 -2.75
C LYS A 57 -2.46 7.14 -3.31
N ILE A 58 -3.54 7.03 -2.55
CA ILE A 58 -4.82 7.67 -2.86
C ILE A 58 -4.86 8.97 -2.07
N ALA A 59 -4.96 10.11 -2.76
CA ALA A 59 -5.25 11.37 -2.10
C ALA A 59 -6.66 11.28 -1.49
N GLY A 60 -6.76 11.42 -0.17
CA GLY A 60 -8.05 11.69 0.46
C GLY A 60 -8.51 13.09 0.05
N GLN A 61 -9.80 13.23 -0.27
CA GLN A 61 -10.47 14.53 -0.15
C GLN A 61 -10.34 15.04 1.28
#